data_AF-A0A433VE70-F1
#
_entry.id   AF-A0A433VE70-F1
#
_cell.length_a   1.000
_cell.length_b   1.000
_cell.length_c   1.000
_cell.angle_alpha   90.00
_cell.angle_beta   90.00
_cell.angle_gamma   90.00
#
_symmetry.space_group_name_H-M   'P 1'
#
loop_
_entity.id
_entity.type
_entity.pdbx_description
1 polymer ?
#
loop_
_entity_poly.entity_id
_entity_poly.type
_entity_poly.pdbx_seq_one_letter_code
_entity_poly.pdbx_strand_id
1 'polypeptide(L)' 'MTKIVCCDYIIIGAASAGSIVASKLAAHDSGVSILLLEAGGSADNPQMWAPSNWFEVLQKYPEIG' A
#
# COMPACT_ATOMS: atom_id res chain seq x y z
N MET A 1 7.58 8.46 21.88
CA MET A 1 8.79 7.72 21.44
C MET A 1 8.96 7.94 19.96
N THR A 2 10.11 8.45 19.52
CA THR A 2 10.40 8.64 18.08
C THR A 2 11.03 7.36 17.54
N LYS A 3 10.44 6.76 16.52
CA LYS A 3 11.03 5.61 15.81
C LYS A 3 11.80 6.12 14.60
N ILE A 4 13.10 5.85 14.58
CA ILE A 4 13.96 6.13 13.42
C ILE A 4 14.19 4.80 12.71
N VAL A 5 13.99 4.77 11.40
CA VAL A 5 14.22 3.60 10.54
C VAL A 5 15.15 4.02 9.42
N CYS A 6 16.23 3.27 9.23
CA CYS A 6 17.12 3.40 8.08
C CYS A 6 16.72 2.35 7.04
N CYS A 7 16.70 2.75 5.77
CA CYS A 7 16.45 1.84 4.66
C CYS A 7 17.15 2.34 3.39
N ASP A 8 17.34 1.44 2.43
CA ASP A 8 17.97 1.76 1.14
C ASP A 8 16.99 2.46 0.20
N TYR A 9 15.70 2.10 0.28
CA TYR A 9 14.63 2.68 -0.51
C TYR A 9 13.43 3.07 0.36
N ILE A 10 12.91 4.29 0.14
CA ILE A 10 11.64 4.76 0.70
C ILE A 10 10.66 4.97 -0.45
N ILE A 11 9.51 4.30 -0.37
CA ILE A 11 8.41 4.42 -1.34
C ILE A 11 7.22 5.01 -0.60
N ILE A 12 6.68 6.12 -1.11
CA ILE A 12 5.54 6.83 -0.53
C ILE A 12 4.32 6.56 -1.43
N GLY A 13 3.30 5.93 -0.86
CA GLY A 13 2.10 5.45 -1.53
C GLY A 13 2.21 3.99 -1.98
N ALA A 14 1.28 3.15 -1.55
CA ALA A 14 1.10 1.74 -1.91
C ALA A 14 -0.02 1.53 -2.96
N ALA A 15 -0.43 2.58 -3.67
CA ALA A 15 -1.23 2.47 -4.88
C ALA A 15 -0.49 1.69 -6.00
N SER A 16 -1.09 1.57 -7.19
CA SER A 16 -0.60 0.66 -8.25
C SER A 16 0.89 0.83 -8.59
N ALA A 17 1.37 2.07 -8.75
CA ALA A 17 2.78 2.32 -9.08
C ALA A 17 3.71 1.94 -7.93
N GLY A 18 3.42 2.39 -6.71
CA GLY A 18 4.26 2.14 -5.53
C GLY A 18 4.32 0.66 -5.16
N SER A 19 3.18 -0.04 -5.23
CA SER A 19 3.12 -1.50 -5.04
C SER A 19 3.99 -2.24 -6.05
N ILE A 20 3.92 -1.89 -7.33
CA ILE A 20 4.75 -2.53 -8.38
C ILE A 20 6.24 -2.27 -8.15
N VAL A 21 6.62 -1.04 -7.83
CA VAL A 21 8.04 -0.69 -7.56
C VAL A 21 8.56 -1.46 -6.35
N ALA A 22 7.81 -1.45 -5.24
CA ALA A 22 8.17 -2.16 -4.02
C ALA A 22 8.34 -3.67 -4.27
N SER A 23 7.37 -4.31 -4.94
CA SER A 23 7.44 -5.74 -5.25
C SER A 23 8.61 -6.09 -6.16
N LYS A 24 8.89 -5.26 -7.18
CA LYS A 24 10.02 -5.50 -8.09
C LYS A 24 11.37 -5.35 -7.41
N LEU A 25 11.54 -4.33 -6.56
CA LEU A 25 12.76 -4.16 -5.78
C LEU A 25 12.98 -5.32 -4.80
N ALA A 26 11.93 -5.71 -4.08
CA ALA A 26 11.98 -6.84 -3.14
C ALA A 26 12.29 -8.18 -3.82
N ALA A 27 11.84 -8.36 -5.07
CA ALA A 27 12.13 -9.57 -5.85
C ALA A 27 13.53 -9.54 -6.50
N HIS A 28 14.07 -8.36 -6.80
CA HIS A 28 15.37 -8.21 -7.47
C HIS A 28 16.54 -8.48 -6.52
N ASP A 29 16.47 -8.00 -5.29
CA ASP A 29 17.55 -8.14 -4.31
C ASP A 29 16.98 -8.27 -2.89
N SER A 30 17.30 -9.38 -2.21
CA SER A 30 16.89 -9.61 -0.81
C SER A 30 17.82 -8.94 0.21
N GLY A 31 18.95 -8.38 -0.25
CA GLY A 31 19.92 -7.67 0.58
C GLY A 31 19.56 -6.21 0.86
N VAL A 32 18.58 -5.65 0.14
CA VAL A 32 18.14 -4.27 0.36
C VAL A 32 16.94 -4.19 1.29
N SER A 33 16.91 -3.11 2.07
CA SER A 33 15.83 -2.75 2.95
C SER A 33 14.91 -1.72 2.30
N ILE A 34 13.61 -2.01 2.29
CA ILE A 34 12.60 -1.20 1.61
C ILE A 34 11.55 -0.76 2.62
N LEU A 35 11.30 0.54 2.70
CA LEU A 35 10.22 1.13 3.49
C LEU A 35 9.09 1.60 2.56
N LEU A 36 7.94 0.92 2.60
CA LEU A 36 6.71 1.35 1.93
C LEU A 36 5.81 2.05 2.94
N LEU A 37 5.47 3.31 2.69
CA LEU A 37 4.58 4.11 3.52
C LEU A 37 3.27 4.35 2.78
N GLU A 38 2.16 3.99 3.40
CA GLU A 38 0.80 4.24 2.88
C GLU A 38 0.01 5.00 3.94
N ALA A 39 -0.79 5.98 3.52
CA ALA A 39 -1.63 6.75 4.43
C ALA A 39 -2.87 5.95 4.83
N GLY A 40 -3.39 5.13 3.91
CA GLY A 40 -4.51 4.23 4.13
C GLY A 40 -4.17 2.99 4.96
N GLY A 41 -5.20 2.20 5.23
CA GLY A 41 -5.10 0.90 5.91
C GLY A 41 -4.95 -0.28 4.95
N SER A 42 -4.92 -1.48 5.51
CA SER A 42 -4.91 -2.73 4.75
C SER A 42 -6.23 -2.96 4.00
N ALA A 43 -6.15 -3.69 2.88
CA ALA A 43 -7.30 -4.05 2.05
C ALA A 43 -8.17 -5.19 2.65
N ASP A 44 -8.52 -5.08 3.93
CA ASP A 44 -9.13 -6.17 4.71
C ASP A 44 -10.65 -6.24 4.59
N ASN A 45 -11.31 -5.21 4.02
CA ASN A 45 -12.75 -5.22 3.81
C ASN A 45 -13.12 -6.18 2.65
N PRO A 46 -13.85 -7.29 2.91
CA PRO A 46 -14.22 -8.25 1.87
C PRO A 46 -15.04 -7.65 0.72
N GLN A 47 -15.78 -6.57 0.99
CA GLN A 47 -16.58 -5.90 -0.04
C GLN A 47 -15.72 -5.30 -1.15
N MET A 48 -14.46 -4.94 -0.88
CA MET A 48 -13.55 -4.37 -1.89
C MET A 48 -13.12 -5.39 -2.96
N TRP A 49 -13.23 -6.69 -2.64
CA TRP A 49 -12.83 -7.78 -3.54
C TRP A 49 -13.95 -8.23 -4.47
N ALA A 50 -15.19 -7.77 -4.25
CA ALA A 50 -16.33 -8.04 -5.11
C ALA A 50 -16.57 -6.86 -6.06
N PRO A 51 -16.30 -7.01 -7.38
CA PRO A 51 -16.42 -5.89 -8.32
C PRO A 51 -17.81 -5.24 -8.36
N SER A 52 -18.86 -6.01 -8.10
CA SER A 52 -20.25 -5.52 -8.02
C SER A 52 -20.49 -4.50 -6.91
N ASN A 53 -19.63 -4.48 -5.88
CA ASN A 53 -19.86 -3.70 -4.66
C ASN A 53 -19.14 -2.33 -4.69
N TRP A 54 -18.48 -1.97 -5.80
CA TRP A 54 -17.65 -0.77 -5.89
C TRP A 54 -18.39 0.51 -5.45
N PHE A 55 -19.66 0.66 -5.83
CA PHE A 55 -20.44 1.85 -5.53
C PHE A 55 -20.78 1.96 -4.02
N GLU A 56 -21.18 0.86 -3.41
CA GLU A 56 -21.46 0.79 -1.96
C GLU A 56 -20.20 1.07 -1.14
N VAL A 57 -19.06 0.53 -1.59
CA VAL A 57 -17.75 0.72 -0.96
C VAL A 57 -17.36 2.20 -0.99
N LEU A 58 -17.46 2.88 -2.13
CA LEU A 58 -17.13 4.32 -2.24
C LEU A 58 -18.07 5.22 -1.42
N GLN A 59 -19.37 4.88 -1.33
CA GLN A 59 -20.29 5.66 -0.50
C GLN A 59 -20.00 5.52 0.99
N LYS A 60 -19.64 4.32 1.43
CA LYS A 60 -19.40 4.00 2.84
C LYS A 60 -18.06 4.53 3.34
N TYR A 61 -17.08 4.63 2.46
CA TYR A 61 -15.72 5.09 2.76
C TYR A 61 -15.38 6.24 1.79
N PRO A 62 -15.81 7.48 2.04
CA PRO A 62 -15.51 8.59 1.15
C PRO A 62 -14.01 8.92 1.09
N GLU A 63 -13.22 8.47 2.07
CA GLU A 63 -11.77 8.69 2.16
C GLU A 63 -10.93 7.87 1.18
N ILE A 64 -11.50 6.84 0.54
CA ILE A 64 -10.82 6.05 -0.50
C ILE A 64 -11.02 6.62 -1.92
N GLY A 65 -11.90 7.61 -2.06
CA GLY A 65 -12.25 8.27 -3.33
C GLY A 65 -11.32 9.42 -3.70
#